data_AF-G8FZR6-F1
#
_entry.id   AF-G8FZR6-F1
#
_cell.length_a   1.000
_cell.length_b   1.000
_cell.length_c   1.000
_cell.angle_alpha   90.00
_cell.angle_beta   90.00
_cell.angle_gamma   90.00
#
_symmetry.space_group_name_H-M   'P 1'
#
loop_
_entity.id
_entity.type
_entity.pdbx_description
1 polymer ?
#
loop_
_entity_poly.entity_id
_entity_poly.type
_entity_poly.pdbx_seq_one_letter_code
_entity_poly.pdbx_strand_id
1 'polypeptide(L)'
;LSLVGITHAVTHAEMDQLAVACNGQKADIDVMKQWRVPSSDSGKCLMKCLTDYYKMFDSEGKYSLKNTEDSLYKAWSEKPKEHMPIIAQHCDNMMRSAPKENLGSCQMSYDTMKCINEKAWELGWFN
;
A
#
# COMPACT_ATOMS: atom_id res chain seq x y z
N LEU A 1 -31.90 -5.38 -10.90
CA LEU A 1 -31.45 -5.26 -9.49
C LEU A 1 -30.01 -5.75 -9.44
N SER A 2 -29.08 -4.81 -9.60
CA SER A 2 -27.64 -5.10 -9.71
C SER A 2 -27.06 -5.37 -8.32
N LEU A 3 -26.79 -6.65 -8.02
CA LEU A 3 -26.03 -7.07 -6.85
C LEU A 3 -24.75 -7.75 -7.34
N VAL A 4 -23.82 -6.95 -7.82
CA VAL A 4 -22.42 -7.34 -7.99
C VAL A 4 -21.62 -6.40 -7.10
N GLY A 5 -21.91 -6.46 -5.80
CA GLY A 5 -21.05 -5.91 -4.77
C GLY A 5 -19.89 -6.86 -4.59
N ILE A 6 -18.93 -6.84 -5.53
CA ILE A 6 -17.71 -7.61 -5.34
C ILE A 6 -16.77 -6.77 -4.48
N THR A 7 -16.74 -7.12 -3.21
CA THR A 7 -15.59 -6.96 -2.33
C THR A 7 -14.38 -7.63 -2.99
N HIS A 8 -13.58 -6.90 -3.75
CA HIS A 8 -12.35 -7.43 -4.33
C HIS A 8 -11.21 -7.12 -3.38
N ALA A 9 -10.77 -8.15 -2.65
CA ALA A 9 -9.37 -8.27 -2.27
C ALA A 9 -8.49 -8.01 -3.48
N VAL A 10 -7.39 -7.27 -3.35
CA VAL A 10 -6.40 -7.18 -4.44
C VAL A 10 -5.86 -8.57 -4.75
N THR A 11 -6.30 -9.13 -5.88
CA THR A 11 -5.83 -10.41 -6.40
C THR A 11 -4.44 -10.25 -7.03
N HIS A 12 -3.68 -11.35 -7.17
CA HIS A 12 -2.42 -11.31 -7.92
C HIS A 12 -2.59 -10.79 -9.36
N ALA A 13 -3.76 -11.02 -9.98
CA ALA A 13 -4.06 -10.50 -11.31
C ALA A 13 -4.25 -8.97 -11.32
N GLU A 14 -4.90 -8.41 -10.31
CA GLU A 14 -5.02 -6.96 -10.15
C GLU A 14 -3.68 -6.32 -9.79
N MET A 15 -2.85 -6.98 -8.97
CA MET A 15 -1.47 -6.53 -8.74
C MET A 15 -0.66 -6.47 -10.02
N ASP A 16 -0.78 -7.49 -10.89
CA ASP A 16 -0.09 -7.52 -12.18
C ASP A 16 -0.54 -6.36 -13.08
N GLN A 17 -1.84 -6.15 -13.22
CA GLN A 17 -2.38 -5.06 -14.05
C GLN A 17 -1.93 -3.69 -13.54
N LEU A 18 -2.03 -3.48 -12.22
CA LEU A 18 -1.67 -2.21 -11.61
C LEU A 18 -0.16 -1.95 -11.66
N ALA A 19 0.66 -2.99 -11.42
CA ALA A 19 2.09 -2.85 -11.49
C ALA A 19 2.59 -2.60 -12.94
N VAL A 20 1.97 -3.22 -13.94
CA VAL A 20 2.23 -2.92 -15.35
C VAL A 20 1.83 -1.48 -15.69
N ALA A 21 0.67 -1.00 -15.22
CA ALA A 21 0.25 0.39 -15.41
C ALA A 21 1.23 1.39 -14.76
N CYS A 22 1.94 0.96 -13.71
CA CYS A 22 2.98 1.71 -13.03
C CYS A 22 4.39 1.54 -13.65
N ASN A 23 4.51 0.91 -14.83
CA ASN A 23 5.79 0.57 -15.46
C ASN A 23 6.73 -0.25 -14.55
N GLY A 24 6.15 -1.10 -13.69
CA GLY A 24 6.90 -1.97 -12.79
C GLY A 24 7.77 -2.95 -13.57
N GLN A 25 9.01 -3.14 -13.11
CA GLN A 25 9.88 -4.16 -13.67
C GLN A 25 9.46 -5.54 -13.19
N LYS A 26 9.62 -6.55 -14.05
CA LYS A 26 9.25 -7.94 -13.71
C LYS A 26 9.85 -8.40 -12.38
N ALA A 27 11.12 -8.08 -12.12
CA ALA A 27 11.78 -8.45 -10.87
C ALA A 27 11.10 -7.83 -9.63
N ASP A 28 10.67 -6.56 -9.71
CA ASP A 28 9.98 -5.88 -8.62
C ASP A 28 8.56 -6.43 -8.40
N ILE A 29 7.87 -6.76 -9.49
CA ILE A 29 6.54 -7.40 -9.47
C ILE A 29 6.63 -8.80 -8.85
N ASP A 30 7.65 -9.59 -9.20
CA ASP A 30 7.85 -10.92 -8.66
C ASP A 30 8.14 -10.88 -7.14
N VAL A 31 8.72 -9.79 -6.61
CA VAL A 31 8.86 -9.55 -5.16
C VAL A 31 7.50 -9.23 -4.51
N MET A 32 6.69 -8.38 -5.12
CA MET A 32 5.34 -8.06 -4.61
C MET A 32 4.45 -9.29 -4.49
N LYS A 33 4.53 -10.21 -5.46
CA LYS A 33 3.80 -11.49 -5.45
C LYS A 33 4.17 -12.42 -4.30
N GLN A 34 5.29 -12.15 -3.62
CA GLN A 34 5.70 -12.85 -2.40
C GLN A 34 5.29 -12.10 -1.13
N TRP A 35 4.37 -11.12 -1.25
CA TRP A 35 3.93 -10.24 -0.16
C TRP A 35 5.08 -9.42 0.45
N ARG A 36 6.09 -9.09 -0.36
CA ARG A 36 7.25 -8.30 0.02
C ARG A 36 7.27 -6.97 -0.72
N VAL A 37 7.88 -5.97 -0.13
CA VAL A 37 8.05 -4.64 -0.75
C VAL A 37 9.38 -4.60 -1.51
N PRO A 38 9.39 -4.33 -2.82
CA PRO A 38 10.63 -4.25 -3.59
C PRO A 38 11.45 -3.03 -3.17
N SER A 39 12.72 -3.24 -2.84
CA SER A 39 13.63 -2.21 -2.29
C SER A 39 14.59 -1.60 -3.31
N SER A 40 14.53 -2.04 -4.57
CA SER A 40 15.24 -1.40 -5.69
C SER A 40 14.73 0.02 -5.92
N ASP A 41 15.49 0.89 -6.57
CA ASP A 41 15.02 2.26 -6.84
C ASP A 41 13.76 2.26 -7.72
N SER A 42 13.69 1.38 -8.71
CA SER A 42 12.48 1.17 -9.53
C SER A 42 11.32 0.63 -8.70
N GLY A 43 11.58 -0.31 -7.78
CA GLY A 43 10.58 -0.89 -6.89
C GLY A 43 9.99 0.11 -5.91
N LYS A 44 10.83 1.00 -5.34
CA LYS A 44 10.36 2.12 -4.51
C LYS A 44 9.45 3.05 -5.30
N CYS A 45 9.79 3.37 -6.54
CA CYS A 45 8.95 4.22 -7.38
C CYS A 45 7.70 3.51 -7.89
N LEU A 46 7.74 2.18 -8.05
CA LEU A 46 6.54 1.37 -8.23
C LEU A 46 5.62 1.53 -7.01
N MET A 47 6.13 1.42 -5.77
CA MET A 47 5.33 1.66 -4.57
C MET A 47 4.73 3.07 -4.57
N LYS A 48 5.46 4.08 -5.04
CA LYS A 48 4.91 5.43 -5.20
C LYS A 48 3.69 5.46 -6.10
N CYS A 49 3.80 4.88 -7.28
CA CYS A 49 2.67 4.82 -8.21
C CYS A 49 1.45 4.12 -7.59
N LEU A 50 1.67 3.03 -6.84
CA LEU A 50 0.59 2.34 -6.11
C LEU A 50 -0.03 3.23 -5.02
N THR A 51 0.79 3.86 -4.17
CA THR A 51 0.29 4.75 -3.11
C THR A 51 -0.45 5.96 -3.67
N ASP A 52 -0.03 6.46 -4.84
CA ASP A 52 -0.71 7.55 -5.56
C ASP A 52 -2.06 7.06 -6.13
N TYR A 53 -2.11 5.85 -6.70
CA TYR A 53 -3.35 5.23 -7.20
C TYR A 53 -4.39 5.06 -6.07
N TYR A 54 -3.94 4.61 -4.90
CA TYR A 54 -4.78 4.47 -3.71
C TYR A 54 -5.02 5.79 -2.97
N LYS A 55 -4.30 6.87 -3.32
CA LYS A 55 -4.40 8.20 -2.68
C LYS A 55 -4.06 8.18 -1.19
N MET A 56 -3.11 7.35 -0.78
CA MET A 56 -2.72 7.19 0.63
C MET A 56 -2.08 8.47 1.21
N PHE A 57 -1.59 9.35 0.35
CA PHE A 57 -1.01 10.63 0.74
C PHE A 57 -1.96 11.79 0.46
N ASP A 58 -1.79 12.89 1.20
CA ASP A 58 -2.49 14.15 0.94
C ASP A 58 -1.87 14.91 -0.26
N SER A 59 -2.43 16.08 -0.58
CA SER A 59 -1.96 16.92 -1.69
C SER A 59 -0.54 17.47 -1.49
N GLU A 60 -0.02 17.45 -0.26
CA GLU A 60 1.36 17.86 0.06
C GLU A 60 2.32 16.66 0.06
N GLY A 61 1.83 15.46 -0.28
CA GLY A 61 2.60 14.22 -0.26
C GLY A 61 2.83 13.66 1.14
N LYS A 62 2.13 14.17 2.17
CA LYS A 62 2.23 13.63 3.53
C LYS A 62 1.34 12.39 3.67
N TYR A 63 1.76 11.49 4.54
CA TYR A 63 0.94 10.34 4.91
C TYR A 63 -0.40 10.81 5.47
N SER A 64 -1.50 10.27 4.95
CA SER A 64 -2.84 10.55 5.44
C SER A 64 -3.39 9.30 6.12
N LEU A 65 -3.55 9.37 7.45
CA LEU A 65 -4.18 8.31 8.25
C LEU A 65 -5.53 7.90 7.65
N LYS A 66 -6.39 8.88 7.40
CA LYS A 66 -7.73 8.64 6.87
C LYS A 66 -7.69 8.01 5.48
N ASN A 67 -6.90 8.57 4.56
CA ASN A 67 -6.89 8.04 3.21
C ASN A 67 -6.26 6.64 3.15
N THR A 68 -5.26 6.38 4.00
CA THR A 68 -4.65 5.06 4.09
C THR A 68 -5.64 4.05 4.65
N GLU A 69 -6.37 4.38 5.72
CA GLU A 69 -7.43 3.53 6.25
C GLU A 69 -8.53 3.24 5.20
N ASP A 70 -9.02 4.28 4.51
CA ASP A 70 -10.00 4.13 3.42
C ASP A 70 -9.48 3.22 2.30
N SER A 71 -8.20 3.37 1.95
CA SER A 71 -7.53 2.53 0.97
C SER A 71 -7.45 1.09 1.43
N LEU A 72 -7.14 0.85 2.71
CA LEU A 72 -7.05 -0.47 3.30
C LEU A 72 -8.41 -1.18 3.24
N TYR A 73 -9.50 -0.50 3.62
CA TYR A 73 -10.86 -1.04 3.51
C TYR A 73 -11.24 -1.41 2.08
N LYS A 74 -10.79 -0.61 1.09
CA LYS A 74 -11.11 -0.83 -0.32
C LYS A 74 -10.31 -1.99 -0.91
N ALA A 75 -9.00 -2.02 -0.68
CA ALA A 75 -8.09 -2.97 -1.32
C ALA A 75 -8.00 -4.32 -0.60
N TRP A 76 -8.32 -4.38 0.70
CA TRP A 76 -8.27 -5.61 1.49
C TRP A 76 -9.59 -5.86 2.24
N SER A 77 -10.71 -5.64 1.54
CA SER A 77 -12.07 -5.75 2.09
C SER A 77 -12.43 -7.12 2.69
N GLU A 78 -11.66 -8.16 2.37
CA GLU A 78 -11.78 -9.53 2.88
C GLU A 78 -11.10 -9.75 4.23
N LYS A 79 -10.21 -8.85 4.66
CA LYS A 79 -9.51 -8.96 5.95
C LYS A 79 -10.37 -8.41 7.09
N PRO A 80 -10.09 -8.80 8.35
CA PRO A 80 -10.82 -8.27 9.51
C PRO A 80 -10.79 -6.74 9.53
N LYS A 81 -11.98 -6.13 9.59
CA LYS A 81 -12.13 -4.67 9.45
C LYS A 81 -11.44 -3.91 10.58
N GLU A 82 -11.40 -4.50 11.77
CA GLU A 82 -10.70 -4.00 12.94
C GLU A 82 -9.19 -3.85 12.72
N HIS A 83 -8.60 -4.55 11.76
CA HIS A 83 -7.17 -4.45 11.45
C HIS A 83 -6.81 -3.16 10.71
N MET A 84 -7.73 -2.60 9.90
CA MET A 84 -7.45 -1.42 9.07
C MET A 84 -7.02 -0.18 9.86
N PRO A 85 -7.78 0.27 10.89
CA PRO A 85 -7.36 1.41 11.71
C PRO A 85 -6.09 1.11 12.51
N ILE A 86 -5.87 -0.15 12.92
CA ILE A 86 -4.65 -0.55 13.65
C ILE A 86 -3.41 -0.37 12.77
N ILE A 87 -3.46 -0.86 11.53
CA ILE A 87 -2.36 -0.72 10.56
C ILE A 87 -2.15 0.76 10.22
N ALA A 88 -3.22 1.46 9.86
CA ALA A 88 -3.13 2.85 9.42
C ALA A 88 -2.56 3.76 10.52
N GLN A 89 -2.99 3.56 11.78
CA GLN A 89 -2.49 4.34 12.93
C GLN A 89 -1.04 3.98 13.28
N HIS A 90 -0.66 2.71 13.17
CA HIS A 90 0.72 2.29 13.39
C HIS A 90 1.68 2.99 12.42
N CYS A 91 1.32 3.01 11.12
CA CYS A 91 2.15 3.64 10.10
C CYS A 91 2.11 5.17 10.16
N ASP A 92 0.99 5.78 10.55
CA ASP A 92 0.91 7.22 10.82
C ASP A 92 1.94 7.66 11.86
N ASN A 93 2.04 6.92 12.97
CA ASN A 93 2.99 7.22 14.04
C ASN A 93 4.45 7.20 13.56
N MET A 94 4.79 6.27 12.65
CA MET A 94 6.13 6.21 12.06
C MET A 94 6.37 7.34 11.06
N MET A 95 5.38 7.66 10.22
CA MET A 95 5.52 8.64 9.14
C MET A 95 5.52 10.09 9.62
N ARG A 96 5.04 10.38 10.84
CA ARG A 96 5.09 11.74 11.45
C ARG A 96 6.51 12.31 11.55
N SER A 97 7.52 11.45 11.62
CA SER A 97 8.93 11.85 11.70
C SER A 97 9.64 11.80 10.35
N ALA A 98 8.92 11.58 9.24
CA ALA A 98 9.52 11.56 7.93
C ALA A 98 10.17 12.92 7.58
N PRO A 99 11.39 12.93 7.02
CA PRO A 99 12.03 14.16 6.55
C PRO A 99 11.17 14.87 5.50
N LYS A 100 11.11 16.20 5.54
CA LYS A 100 10.25 16.98 4.63
C LYS A 100 10.63 16.79 3.16
N GLU A 101 11.91 16.59 2.90
CA GLU A 101 12.48 16.29 1.59
C GLU A 101 12.02 14.94 1.01
N ASN A 102 11.48 14.05 1.85
CA ASN A 102 10.98 12.74 1.44
C ASN A 102 9.47 12.73 1.20
N LEU A 103 8.74 13.84 1.44
CA LEU A 103 7.29 13.89 1.25
C LEU A 103 6.90 13.53 -0.19
N GLY A 104 5.95 12.59 -0.33
CA GLY A 104 5.48 12.09 -1.62
C GLY A 104 6.53 11.40 -2.49
N SER A 105 7.73 11.13 -1.95
CA SER A 105 8.83 10.50 -2.67
C SER A 105 8.67 8.99 -2.80
N CYS A 106 9.43 8.38 -3.72
CA CYS A 106 9.52 6.92 -3.83
C CYS A 106 9.96 6.27 -2.51
N GLN A 107 10.85 6.92 -1.75
CA GLN A 107 11.33 6.41 -0.47
C GLN A 107 10.21 6.39 0.58
N MET A 108 9.44 7.48 0.69
CA MET A 108 8.32 7.54 1.64
C MET A 108 7.21 6.54 1.29
N SER A 109 6.91 6.34 0.01
CA SER A 109 5.96 5.31 -0.44
C SER A 109 6.43 3.91 -0.11
N TYR A 110 7.72 3.63 -0.31
CA TYR A 110 8.32 2.37 0.11
C TYR A 110 8.22 2.15 1.62
N ASP A 111 8.57 3.15 2.43
CA ASP A 111 8.53 3.03 3.90
C ASP A 111 7.10 2.86 4.41
N THR A 112 6.13 3.55 3.78
CA THR A 112 4.70 3.39 4.06
C THR A 112 4.23 1.97 3.77
N MET A 113 4.48 1.46 2.56
CA MET A 113 4.05 0.12 2.16
C MET A 113 4.77 -0.97 2.97
N LYS A 114 6.03 -0.75 3.34
CA LYS A 114 6.80 -1.65 4.20
C LYS A 114 6.15 -1.74 5.57
N CYS A 115 5.83 -0.61 6.20
CA CYS A 115 5.12 -0.57 7.47
C CYS A 115 3.77 -1.31 7.41
N ILE A 116 2.98 -1.06 6.35
CA ILE A 116 1.69 -1.73 6.15
C ILE A 116 1.88 -3.26 6.08
N ASN A 117 2.82 -3.74 5.25
CA ASN A 117 3.06 -5.17 5.10
C ASN A 117 3.59 -5.83 6.38
N GLU A 118 4.52 -5.20 7.09
CA GLU A 118 5.04 -5.69 8.37
C GLU A 118 3.92 -5.80 9.40
N LYS A 119 3.08 -4.75 9.52
CA LYS A 119 1.97 -4.78 10.48
C LYS A 119 0.88 -5.77 10.09
N ALA A 120 0.58 -5.91 8.81
CA ALA A 120 -0.35 -6.92 8.30
C ALA A 120 0.15 -8.35 8.57
N TRP A 121 1.46 -8.59 8.48
CA TRP A 121 2.07 -9.87 8.83
C TRP A 121 1.91 -10.19 10.33
N GLU A 122 2.17 -9.22 11.21
CA GLU A 122 1.94 -9.36 12.66
C GLU A 122 0.48 -9.69 13.00
N LEU A 123 -0.47 -9.17 12.22
CA LEU A 123 -1.90 -9.42 12.35
C LEU A 123 -2.36 -10.69 11.61
N GLY A 124 -1.42 -11.46 11.05
CA GLY A 124 -1.69 -12.77 10.44
C GLY A 124 -2.38 -12.73 9.08
N TRP A 125 -2.22 -11.65 8.29
CA TRP A 125 -2.88 -11.54 6.98
C TRP A 125 -2.39 -12.54 5.94
N PHE A 126 -1.17 -13.07 6.09
CA PHE A 126 -0.48 -13.88 5.09
C PHE A 126 -0.13 -15.30 5.58
N ASN A 127 -0.78 -15.73 6.67
CA ASN A 127 -0.62 -17.05 7.27
C ASN A 127 -1.63 -18.05 6.72
#